data_AF-A0A519TQH9-F1
#
_entry.id   AF-A0A519TQH9-F1
#
_cell.length_a   1.000
_cell.length_b   1.000
_cell.length_c   1.000
_cell.angle_alpha   90.00
_cell.angle_beta   90.00
_cell.angle_gamma   90.00
#
_symmetry.space_group_name_H-M   'P 1'
#
loop_
_entity.id
_entity.type
_entity.pdbx_description
1 polymer ?
#
loop_
_entity_poly.entity_id
_entity_poly.type
_entity_poly.pdbx_seq_one_letter_code
_entity_poly.pdbx_strand_id
1 'polypeptide(L)'
;MPFYYCIANKATQRCPCGFFNHPEKECLCGPGVVQKYLSKISGPLLDRIDLHVEVTPVNFTELASSREAEKSSLIRERVMKARAVQDKRFEANDALHFNAQMSPNMVRNICMIDETGQVLIKRAMEKLGLSARAYDRILKVARTIADLADS
;
A
#
# COMPACT_ATOMS: atom_id res chain seq x y z
N MET A 1 -6.87 6.01 -16.46
CA MET A 1 -6.12 6.25 -15.20
C MET A 1 -5.06 5.16 -15.07
N PRO A 2 -3.77 5.50 -14.82
CA PRO A 2 -2.65 4.65 -15.21
C PRO A 2 -2.05 3.72 -14.11
N PHE A 3 -2.81 2.73 -13.61
CA PHE A 3 -2.44 1.68 -12.60
C PHE A 3 -1.16 0.80 -12.71
N TYR A 4 0.05 1.21 -12.27
CA TYR A 4 1.15 0.23 -12.01
C TYR A 4 0.95 -0.45 -10.63
N TYR A 5 1.20 -1.75 -10.48
CA TYR A 5 1.03 -2.45 -9.19
C TYR A 5 2.38 -2.76 -8.55
N CYS A 6 2.72 -2.06 -7.47
CA CYS A 6 3.76 -2.49 -6.54
C CYS A 6 3.12 -3.40 -5.47
N ILE A 7 3.30 -4.72 -5.63
CA ILE A 7 2.96 -5.70 -4.61
C ILE A 7 4.24 -5.89 -3.78
N ALA A 8 4.17 -5.80 -2.45
CA ALA A 8 5.30 -5.77 -1.53
C ALA A 8 6.25 -7.01 -1.54
N ASN A 9 6.18 -7.87 -2.55
CA ASN A 9 7.22 -8.85 -2.86
C ASN A 9 7.23 -9.33 -4.33
N LYS A 10 6.59 -8.58 -5.25
CA LYS A 10 6.53 -8.91 -6.68
C LYS A 10 6.25 -7.67 -7.53
N ALA A 11 7.17 -7.35 -8.43
CA ALA A 11 6.88 -6.44 -9.53
C ALA A 11 6.13 -7.24 -10.61
N THR A 12 4.87 -6.88 -10.88
CA THR A 12 4.07 -7.53 -11.94
C THR A 12 3.87 -6.57 -13.10
N GLN A 13 4.27 -7.00 -14.30
CA GLN A 13 3.98 -6.27 -15.53
C GLN A 13 2.46 -6.27 -15.78
N ARG A 14 1.89 -5.19 -16.30
CA ARG A 14 0.43 -5.06 -16.52
C ARG A 14 -0.08 -5.68 -17.82
N CYS A 15 0.82 -5.85 -18.78
CA CYS A 15 0.61 -6.54 -20.03
C CYS A 15 1.83 -7.46 -20.26
N PRO A 16 1.72 -8.47 -21.14
CA PRO A 16 2.87 -9.23 -21.61
C PRO A 16 3.99 -8.33 -22.18
N CYS A 17 3.63 -7.15 -22.66
CA CYS A 17 4.51 -6.18 -23.29
C CYS A 17 5.25 -5.24 -22.33
N GLY A 18 4.89 -5.17 -21.05
CA GLY A 18 5.39 -4.16 -20.10
C GLY A 18 4.92 -2.69 -20.30
N PHE A 19 4.43 -2.28 -21.47
CA PHE A 19 4.18 -0.87 -21.82
C PHE A 19 2.73 -0.36 -21.69
N PHE A 20 1.82 -1.13 -21.09
CA PHE A 20 0.46 -0.66 -20.86
C PHE A 20 0.45 0.57 -19.92
N ASN A 21 -0.02 1.73 -20.42
CA ASN A 21 0.03 3.06 -19.78
C ASN A 21 1.46 3.56 -19.46
N HIS A 22 2.47 3.18 -20.25
CA HIS A 22 3.80 3.77 -20.12
C HIS A 22 3.78 5.23 -20.64
N PRO A 23 4.42 6.19 -19.94
CA PRO A 23 4.33 7.62 -20.30
C PRO A 23 4.90 7.92 -21.69
N GLU A 24 5.94 7.19 -22.11
CA GLU A 24 6.65 7.45 -23.37
C GLU A 24 6.49 6.35 -24.44
N LYS A 25 5.93 5.18 -24.10
CA LYS A 25 5.91 4.01 -24.99
C LYS A 25 4.49 3.52 -25.16
N GLU A 26 4.09 3.32 -26.41
CA GLU A 26 2.78 2.76 -26.71
C GLU A 26 2.73 1.25 -26.45
N CYS A 27 1.58 0.81 -25.98
CA CYS A 27 1.30 -0.60 -25.75
C CYS A 27 0.92 -1.28 -27.07
N LEU A 28 1.67 -2.30 -27.49
CA LEU A 28 1.40 -3.07 -28.71
C LEU A 28 0.47 -4.27 -28.49
N CYS A 29 -0.08 -4.44 -27.29
CA CYS A 29 -1.00 -5.56 -27.03
C CYS A 29 -2.33 -5.37 -27.75
N GLY A 30 -2.79 -6.42 -28.42
CA GLY A 30 -4.10 -6.44 -29.06
C GLY A 30 -5.26 -6.20 -28.09
N PRO A 31 -6.44 -5.82 -28.63
CA PRO A 31 -7.62 -5.52 -27.82
C PRO A 31 -8.00 -6.70 -26.91
N GLY A 32 -8.29 -6.41 -25.64
CA GLY A 32 -8.68 -7.40 -24.64
C GLY A 32 -7.54 -8.23 -24.02
N VAL A 33 -6.34 -8.29 -24.63
CA VAL A 33 -5.18 -9.03 -24.09
C VAL A 33 -4.77 -8.48 -22.73
N VAL A 34 -4.79 -7.16 -22.57
CA VAL A 34 -4.45 -6.50 -21.30
C VAL A 34 -5.43 -6.87 -20.20
N GLN A 35 -6.75 -6.77 -20.46
CA GLN A 35 -7.75 -7.15 -19.46
C GLN A 35 -7.66 -8.63 -19.09
N LYS A 36 -7.46 -9.51 -20.07
CA LYS A 36 -7.24 -10.95 -19.85
C LYS A 36 -5.97 -11.24 -19.06
N TYR A 37 -4.95 -10.41 -19.20
CA TYR A 37 -3.70 -10.53 -18.45
C TYR A 37 -3.88 -10.09 -16.99
N LEU A 38 -4.54 -8.95 -16.77
CA LEU A 38 -4.86 -8.43 -15.43
C LEU A 38 -5.82 -9.36 -14.67
N SER A 39 -6.78 -9.98 -15.36
CA SER A 39 -7.73 -10.92 -14.76
C SER A 39 -7.10 -12.25 -14.31
N LYS A 40 -5.84 -12.53 -14.67
CA LYS A 40 -5.10 -13.69 -14.15
C LYS A 40 -4.82 -13.58 -12.64
N ILE A 41 -4.85 -12.37 -12.10
CA ILE A 41 -4.74 -12.17 -10.66
C ILE A 41 -6.16 -12.27 -10.08
N SER A 42 -6.39 -13.29 -9.26
CA SER A 42 -7.73 -13.53 -8.72
C SER A 42 -8.14 -12.41 -7.74
N GLY A 43 -9.42 -12.03 -7.78
CA GLY A 43 -9.99 -11.07 -6.82
C GLY A 43 -9.68 -11.42 -5.35
N PRO A 44 -9.82 -12.70 -4.92
CA PRO A 44 -9.45 -13.13 -3.56
C PRO A 44 -7.97 -12.97 -3.21
N LEU A 45 -7.06 -12.92 -4.19
CA LEU A 45 -5.65 -12.59 -3.98
C LEU A 45 -5.42 -11.09 -3.89
N LEU A 46 -6.10 -10.29 -4.72
CA LEU A 46 -6.04 -8.83 -4.63
C LEU A 46 -6.57 -8.31 -3.29
N ASP A 47 -7.63 -8.93 -2.78
CA ASP A 47 -8.16 -8.69 -1.43
C ASP A 47 -7.21 -9.16 -0.31
N ARG A 48 -6.06 -9.77 -0.64
CA ARG A 48 -4.98 -10.12 0.28
C ARG A 48 -3.82 -9.14 0.31
N ILE A 49 -3.82 -8.11 -0.54
CA ILE A 49 -2.77 -7.10 -0.60
C ILE A 49 -3.27 -5.82 0.10
N ASP A 50 -2.46 -5.26 1.00
CA ASP A 50 -2.88 -4.11 1.83
C ASP A 50 -2.68 -2.77 1.13
N LEU A 51 -1.68 -2.67 0.25
CA LEU A 51 -1.34 -1.43 -0.46
C LEU A 51 -1.02 -1.73 -1.92
N HIS A 52 -1.64 -0.94 -2.82
CA HIS A 52 -1.30 -0.90 -4.24
C HIS A 52 -0.73 0.48 -4.55
N VAL A 53 0.55 0.54 -4.91
CA VAL A 53 1.22 1.79 -5.28
C VAL A 53 1.66 1.72 -6.73
N GLU A 54 1.39 2.78 -7.48
CA GLU A 54 1.85 2.94 -8.84
C GLU A 54 3.21 3.63 -8.85
N VAL A 55 4.18 3.04 -9.56
CA VAL A 55 5.50 3.63 -9.74
C VAL A 55 5.75 3.80 -11.22
N THR A 56 6.04 5.04 -11.63
CA THR A 56 6.44 5.34 -13.01
C THR A 56 7.95 5.18 -13.16
N PRO A 57 8.43 4.80 -14.36
CA PRO A 57 9.86 4.85 -14.66
C PRO A 57 10.41 6.25 -14.40
N VAL A 58 11.59 6.33 -13.78
CA VAL A 58 12.31 7.57 -13.56
C VAL A 58 13.01 7.96 -14.86
N ASN A 59 12.84 9.20 -15.32
CA ASN A 59 13.46 9.66 -16.56
C ASN A 59 14.99 9.82 -16.40
N PHE A 60 15.72 9.82 -17.52
CA PHE A 60 17.19 9.92 -17.49
C PHE A 60 17.68 11.21 -16.81
N THR A 61 16.99 12.33 -17.01
CA THR A 61 17.35 13.64 -16.44
C THR A 61 17.28 13.63 -14.90
N GLU A 62 16.29 12.95 -14.32
CA GLU A 62 16.15 12.74 -12.89
C GLU A 62 17.18 11.74 -12.36
N LEU A 63 17.50 10.69 -13.12
CA LEU A 63 18.58 9.76 -12.77
C LEU A 63 19.97 10.42 -12.81
N ALA A 64 20.19 11.34 -13.75
CA ALA A 64 21.42 12.10 -13.91
C ALA A 64 21.45 13.39 -13.06
N SER A 65 20.35 13.68 -12.36
CA SER A 65 20.25 14.84 -11.48
C SER A 65 21.18 14.70 -10.28
N SER A 66 21.92 15.75 -9.97
CA SER A 66 22.70 15.86 -8.73
C SER A 66 21.85 16.33 -7.54
N ARG A 67 20.52 16.40 -7.69
CA ARG A 67 19.62 16.79 -6.60
C ARG A 67 19.73 15.76 -5.49
N GLU A 68 20.12 16.21 -4.30
CA GLU A 68 20.14 15.34 -3.12
C GLU A 68 18.72 14.85 -2.81
N ALA A 69 18.52 13.55 -3.01
CA ALA A 69 17.35 12.85 -2.49
C ALA A 69 17.55 12.55 -1.00
N GLU A 70 16.45 12.32 -0.29
CA GLU A 70 16.52 11.86 1.10
C GLU A 70 17.31 10.55 1.18
N LYS A 71 18.33 10.52 2.03
CA LYS A 71 19.16 9.32 2.23
C LYS A 71 18.33 8.20 2.82
N SER A 72 18.54 6.97 2.36
CA SER A 72 17.88 5.78 2.91
C SER A 72 18.15 5.59 4.41
N SER A 73 19.25 6.14 4.94
CA SER A 73 19.52 6.16 6.38
C SER A 73 18.48 6.95 7.17
N LEU A 74 18.05 8.11 6.68
CA LEU A 74 17.02 8.95 7.32
C LEU A 74 15.64 8.27 7.28
N ILE A 75 15.32 7.62 6.14
CA ILE A 75 14.10 6.81 6.02
C ILE A 75 14.14 5.65 7.02
N ARG A 76 15.27 4.95 7.11
CA ARG A 76 15.46 3.85 8.06
C ARG A 76 15.23 4.31 9.50
N GLU A 77 15.75 5.46 9.89
CA GLU A 77 15.54 6.00 11.24
C GLU A 77 14.05 6.17 11.56
N ARG A 78 13.26 6.76 10.64
CA ARG A 78 11.80 6.89 10.80
C ARG A 78 11.11 5.53 10.93
N VAL A 79 11.49 4.58 10.08
CA VAL A 79 10.95 3.20 10.14
C VAL A 79 11.28 2.52 11.47
N MET A 80 12.51 2.69 11.98
CA MET A 80 12.93 2.10 13.25
C MET A 80 12.17 2.70 14.44
N LYS A 81 11.91 4.02 14.43
CA LYS A 81 11.07 4.67 15.44
C LYS A 81 9.65 4.09 15.45
N ALA A 82 9.01 4.00 14.29
CA ALA A 82 7.68 3.41 14.17
C ALA A 82 7.65 1.93 14.62
N ARG A 83 8.74 1.18 14.36
CA ARG A 83 8.88 -0.20 14.87
C ARG A 83 8.98 -0.26 16.38
N ALA A 84 9.79 0.60 17.00
CA ALA A 84 9.90 0.64 18.45
C ALA A 84 8.54 0.91 19.14
N VAL A 85 7.70 1.77 18.53
CA VAL A 85 6.32 1.99 18.99
C VAL A 85 5.48 0.71 18.90
N GLN A 86 5.60 -0.05 17.80
CA GLN A 86 4.90 -1.33 17.62
C GLN A 86 5.40 -2.41 18.58
N ASP A 87 6.71 -2.52 18.77
CA ASP A 87 7.33 -3.48 19.70
C ASP A 87 6.82 -3.24 21.12
N LYS A 88 6.78 -1.98 21.57
CA LYS A 88 6.20 -1.61 22.86
C LYS A 88 4.70 -1.94 22.94
N ARG A 89 3.94 -1.66 21.89
CA ARG A 89 2.49 -1.93 21.83
C ARG A 89 2.19 -3.42 21.97
N PHE A 90 3.04 -4.28 21.43
CA PHE A 90 2.84 -5.73 21.41
C PHE A 90 3.73 -6.49 22.40
N GLU A 91 4.38 -5.80 23.34
CA GLU A 91 5.34 -6.40 24.30
C GLU A 91 4.77 -7.58 25.10
N ALA A 92 3.45 -7.59 25.34
CA ALA A 92 2.76 -8.64 26.05
C ALA A 92 2.39 -9.87 25.18
N ASN A 93 2.73 -9.86 23.89
CA ASN A 93 2.38 -10.91 22.96
C ASN A 93 3.54 -11.25 22.02
N ASP A 94 4.27 -12.32 22.34
CA ASP A 94 5.44 -12.78 21.60
C ASP A 94 5.16 -13.16 20.13
N ALA A 95 3.91 -13.40 19.75
CA ALA A 95 3.54 -13.75 18.37
C ALA A 95 3.24 -12.51 17.50
N LEU A 96 3.21 -11.31 18.08
CA LEU A 96 2.86 -10.07 17.39
C LEU A 96 4.05 -9.10 17.37
N HIS A 97 4.45 -8.71 16.17
CA HIS A 97 5.54 -7.77 15.95
C HIS A 97 5.11 -6.56 15.12
N PHE A 98 4.02 -6.70 14.34
CA PHE A 98 3.58 -5.66 13.41
C PHE A 98 2.07 -5.43 13.45
N ASN A 99 1.67 -4.19 13.17
CA ASN A 99 0.26 -3.79 13.07
C ASN A 99 -0.55 -4.66 12.09
N ALA A 100 0.09 -5.15 11.02
CA ALA A 100 -0.54 -6.03 10.03
C ALA A 100 -1.07 -7.34 10.65
N GLN A 101 -0.44 -7.83 11.71
CA GLN A 101 -0.77 -9.12 12.36
C GLN A 101 -1.92 -9.02 13.36
N MET A 102 -2.43 -7.81 13.66
CA MET A 102 -3.54 -7.62 14.59
C MET A 102 -4.79 -8.42 14.18
N SER A 103 -5.43 -9.08 15.14
CA SER A 103 -6.74 -9.70 14.94
C SER A 103 -7.83 -8.61 14.81
N PRO A 104 -9.02 -8.92 14.27
CA PRO A 104 -10.10 -7.94 14.16
C PRO A 104 -10.48 -7.32 15.51
N ASN A 105 -10.41 -8.09 16.60
CA ASN A 105 -10.69 -7.56 17.92
C ASN A 105 -9.63 -6.54 18.37
N MET A 106 -8.36 -6.80 18.07
CA MET A 106 -7.28 -5.87 18.39
C MET A 106 -7.39 -4.58 17.57
N VAL A 107 -7.75 -4.67 16.28
CA VAL A 107 -7.94 -3.49 15.42
C VAL A 107 -8.99 -2.55 16.03
N ARG A 108 -10.11 -3.07 16.52
CA ARG A 108 -11.15 -2.24 17.16
C ARG A 108 -10.67 -1.51 18.42
N ASN A 109 -9.77 -2.13 19.19
CA ASN A 109 -9.30 -1.56 20.45
C ASN A 109 -8.09 -0.62 20.26
N ILE A 110 -7.23 -0.90 19.27
CA ILE A 110 -5.96 -0.21 19.06
C ILE A 110 -6.06 0.87 17.98
N CYS A 111 -6.80 0.61 16.91
CA CYS A 111 -6.95 1.53 15.78
C CYS A 111 -8.20 2.41 15.95
N MET A 112 -8.35 2.99 17.13
CA MET A 112 -9.42 3.95 17.40
C MET A 112 -9.18 5.21 16.56
N ILE A 113 -10.21 5.64 15.83
CA ILE A 113 -10.19 6.88 15.04
C ILE A 113 -11.28 7.80 15.56
N ASP A 114 -11.06 9.11 15.41
CA ASP A 114 -11.99 10.15 15.82
C ASP A 114 -13.24 10.18 14.91
N GLU A 115 -14.20 11.02 15.28
CA GLU A 115 -15.46 11.16 14.52
C GLU A 115 -15.20 11.57 13.06
N THR A 116 -14.21 12.44 12.84
CA THR A 116 -13.79 12.87 11.50
C THR A 116 -13.31 11.69 10.67
N GLY A 117 -12.44 10.85 11.24
CA GLY A 117 -11.97 9.62 10.62
C GLY A 117 -13.09 8.64 10.31
N GLN A 118 -14.05 8.46 11.24
CA GLN A 118 -15.21 7.59 11.04
C GLN A 118 -16.08 8.05 9.85
N VAL A 119 -16.34 9.35 9.74
CA VAL A 119 -17.10 9.91 8.62
C VAL A 119 -16.36 9.72 7.30
N LEU A 120 -15.04 9.93 7.29
CA LEU A 120 -14.22 9.78 6.09
C LEU A 120 -14.20 8.33 5.59
N ILE A 121 -13.93 7.37 6.46
CA ILE A 121 -13.85 5.96 6.07
C ILE A 121 -15.22 5.43 5.65
N LYS A 122 -16.32 5.84 6.31
CA LYS A 122 -17.68 5.48 5.91
C LYS A 122 -17.97 5.93 4.47
N ARG A 123 -17.67 7.19 4.14
CA ARG A 123 -17.84 7.72 2.78
C ARG A 123 -17.02 6.95 1.74
N ALA A 124 -15.77 6.60 2.09
CA ALA A 124 -14.91 5.82 1.20
C ALA A 124 -15.47 4.41 0.96
N MET A 125 -15.95 3.75 2.03
CA MET A 125 -16.57 2.43 1.98
C MET A 125 -17.78 2.40 1.04
N GLU A 126 -18.71 3.36 1.19
CA GLU A 126 -19.92 3.47 0.38
C GLU A 126 -19.61 3.81 -1.08
N LYS A 127 -18.71 4.79 -1.32
CA LYS A 127 -18.36 5.26 -2.67
C LYS A 127 -17.60 4.23 -3.50
N LEU A 128 -16.73 3.45 -2.85
CA LEU A 128 -15.84 2.50 -3.52
C LEU A 128 -16.32 1.05 -3.42
N GLY A 129 -17.43 0.78 -2.71
CA GLY A 129 -17.98 -0.56 -2.54
C GLY A 129 -17.04 -1.52 -1.81
N LEU A 130 -16.29 -1.01 -0.82
CA LEU A 130 -15.26 -1.78 -0.12
C LEU A 130 -15.87 -2.80 0.85
N SER A 131 -15.12 -3.87 1.13
CA SER A 131 -15.53 -4.92 2.06
C SER A 131 -15.19 -4.56 3.51
N ALA A 132 -15.83 -5.22 4.48
CA ALA A 132 -15.45 -5.10 5.90
C ALA A 132 -13.98 -5.49 6.14
N ARG A 133 -13.41 -6.37 5.31
CA ARG A 133 -11.98 -6.70 5.38
C ARG A 133 -11.10 -5.53 4.93
N ALA A 134 -11.52 -4.79 3.91
CA ALA A 134 -10.81 -3.60 3.47
C ALA A 134 -10.84 -2.51 4.56
N TYR A 135 -11.94 -2.37 5.29
CA TYR A 135 -12.03 -1.47 6.45
C TYR A 135 -10.93 -1.76 7.49
N ASP A 136 -10.81 -3.02 7.94
CA ASP A 136 -9.77 -3.40 8.91
C ASP A 136 -8.35 -3.14 8.41
N ARG A 137 -8.10 -3.36 7.10
CA ARG A 137 -6.79 -3.10 6.49
C ARG A 137 -6.46 -1.61 6.46
N ILE A 138 -7.42 -0.79 6.07
CA ILE A 138 -7.26 0.67 6.06
C ILE A 138 -6.87 1.15 7.46
N LEU A 139 -7.53 0.64 8.50
CA LEU A 139 -7.19 0.99 9.89
C LEU A 139 -5.77 0.55 10.29
N LYS A 140 -5.34 -0.66 9.91
CA LYS A 140 -3.97 -1.15 10.17
C LYS A 140 -2.91 -0.30 9.47
N VAL A 141 -3.16 0.09 8.21
CA VAL A 141 -2.27 0.96 7.44
C VAL A 141 -2.25 2.36 8.05
N ALA A 142 -3.41 2.93 8.37
CA ALA A 142 -3.52 4.25 9.02
C ALA A 142 -2.76 4.28 10.34
N ARG A 143 -2.87 3.25 11.19
CA ARG A 143 -2.11 3.14 12.43
C ARG A 143 -0.60 3.10 12.20
N THR A 144 -0.15 2.43 11.14
CA THR A 144 1.27 2.40 10.77
C THR A 144 1.76 3.76 10.26
N ILE A 145 0.94 4.49 9.50
CA ILE A 145 1.24 5.87 9.09
C ILE A 145 1.34 6.78 10.31
N ALA A 146 0.42 6.63 11.26
CA ALA A 146 0.42 7.39 12.50
C ALA A 146 1.66 7.06 13.36
N ASP A 147 2.10 5.79 13.40
CA ASP A 147 3.37 5.41 14.06
C ASP A 147 4.60 6.02 13.38
N LEU A 148 4.58 6.20 12.06
CA LEU A 148 5.65 6.89 11.31
C LEU A 148 5.64 8.41 11.53
N ALA A 149 4.47 8.97 11.81
CA ALA A 149 4.26 10.39 12.09
C ALA A 149 4.42 10.76 13.57
N ASP A 150 4.59 9.78 14.46
CA ASP A 150 4.63 9.94 15.92
C ASP A 150 3.35 10.59 16.48
N SER A 151 2.19 10.13 15.98
CA SER A 151 0.84 10.65 16.31
C SER A 151 -0.16 9.57 16.73
#